data_AF-A0A4Y9RHQ4-F1
#
_entry.id   AF-A0A4Y9RHQ4-F1
#
_cell.length_a   1.000
_cell.length_b   1.000
_cell.length_c   1.000
_cell.angle_alpha   90.00
_cell.angle_beta   90.00
_cell.angle_gamma   90.00
#
_symmetry.space_group_name_H-M   'P 1'
#
loop_
_entity.id
_entity.type
_entity.pdbx_description
1 polymer ?
#
loop_
_entity_poly.entity_id
_entity_poly.type
_entity_poly.pdbx_seq_one_letter_code
_entity_poly.pdbx_strand_id
1 'polypeptide(L)'
;MSADDDIPVFPLHPQPAARKGRGAVTNLQGRYELQRREAFDDGWEQEEDASAPAWKTEVREEHAKSILTRNASPDIPFNVSLNPYRGCEHGCIYCFARPTHSYLGLSPGLDFETRITAKVNAPELLQRELSRPAYVPEPIALGVNTDAYQPCERKLGLTRRVLEVLHACEHPVGLITKSSLVERDIDLLADMAQRRLAAVAVTITTLDPG
;
A
#
# COMPACT_ATOMS: atom_id res chain seq x y z
N MET A 1 58.38 -11.39 9.60
CA MET A 1 57.76 -10.40 8.70
C MET A 1 56.25 -10.50 8.91
N SER A 2 55.75 -9.80 9.93
CA SER A 2 54.32 -9.73 10.27
C SER A 2 53.70 -8.62 9.44
N ALA A 3 52.90 -9.00 8.44
CA ALA A 3 51.96 -8.10 7.80
C ALA A 3 50.60 -8.35 8.48
N ASP A 4 50.43 -7.78 9.68
CA ASP A 4 49.12 -7.69 10.29
C ASP A 4 48.54 -6.31 9.93
N ASP A 5 47.77 -6.35 8.85
CA ASP A 5 46.62 -5.50 8.51
C ASP A 5 46.26 -4.36 9.47
N ASP A 6 46.80 -3.16 9.19
CA ASP A 6 46.18 -1.88 9.56
C ASP A 6 44.97 -1.62 8.64
N ILE A 7 43.87 -2.34 8.84
CA ILE A 7 42.58 -2.00 8.24
C ILE A 7 41.93 -0.91 9.10
N PRO A 8 41.71 0.31 8.59
CA PRO A 8 41.04 1.35 9.35
C PRO A 8 39.63 0.89 9.72
N VAL A 9 39.38 0.77 11.03
CA VAL A 9 38.04 0.54 11.57
C VAL A 9 37.25 1.84 11.44
N PHE A 10 36.48 1.96 10.37
CA PHE A 10 35.50 3.02 10.26
C PHE A 10 34.40 2.78 11.31
N PRO A 11 34.01 3.79 12.11
CA PRO A 11 32.88 3.64 13.01
C PRO A 11 31.66 3.25 12.18
N LEU A 12 31.16 2.03 12.40
CA LEU A 12 29.94 1.57 11.77
C LEU A 12 28.81 2.49 12.24
N HIS A 13 28.22 3.24 11.31
CA HIS A 13 26.99 3.99 11.60
C HIS A 13 25.97 3.00 12.22
N PRO A 14 25.30 3.37 13.33
CA PRO A 14 24.34 2.48 13.96
C PRO A 14 23.28 2.07 12.92
N GLN A 15 23.21 0.76 12.67
CA GLN A 15 22.24 0.20 11.76
C GLN A 15 20.84 0.47 12.32
N PRO A 16 19.89 0.98 11.52
CA PRO A 16 18.53 1.21 11.97
C PRO A 16 17.92 -0.09 12.51
N ALA A 17 17.47 -0.07 13.77
CA ALA A 17 16.94 -1.25 14.43
C ALA A 17 15.57 -1.65 13.84
N ALA A 18 15.37 -2.96 13.66
CA ALA A 18 14.09 -3.51 13.25
C ALA A 18 13.00 -3.20 14.27
N ARG A 19 11.83 -2.78 13.80
CA ARG A 19 10.68 -2.44 14.66
C ARG A 19 9.60 -3.48 14.47
N LYS A 20 9.08 -4.02 15.58
CA LYS A 20 8.00 -5.03 15.54
C LYS A 20 6.78 -4.47 14.80
N GLY A 21 6.25 -5.24 13.84
CA GLY A 21 5.07 -4.86 13.05
C GLY A 21 5.34 -3.85 11.93
N ARG A 22 6.61 -3.58 11.61
CA ARG A 22 7.05 -2.67 10.56
C ARG A 22 8.03 -3.38 9.65
N GLY A 23 7.89 -3.20 8.34
CA GLY A 23 8.82 -3.81 7.38
C GLY A 23 9.96 -2.89 6.99
N ALA A 24 9.74 -1.58 6.96
CA ALA A 24 10.83 -0.62 6.78
C ALA A 24 11.54 -0.36 8.10
N VAL A 25 12.88 -0.38 8.07
CA VAL A 25 13.72 0.00 9.21
C VAL A 25 14.22 1.46 9.10
N THR A 26 14.02 2.08 7.93
CA THR A 26 14.43 3.45 7.63
C THR A 26 13.24 4.31 7.21
N ASN A 27 13.35 5.62 7.44
CA ASN A 27 12.48 6.63 6.83
C ASN A 27 13.26 7.40 5.75
N LEU A 28 13.61 6.69 4.66
CA LEU A 28 14.40 7.23 3.56
C LEU A 28 13.77 8.50 3.00
N GLN A 29 14.59 9.47 2.62
CA GLN A 29 14.10 10.66 1.95
C GLN A 29 13.41 10.31 0.62
N GLY A 30 12.30 10.98 0.30
CA GLY A 30 11.65 10.83 -0.99
C GLY A 30 12.52 11.37 -2.14
N ARG A 31 12.48 10.69 -3.29
CA ARG A 31 13.29 11.03 -4.49
C ARG A 31 13.13 12.48 -4.97
N TYR A 32 11.97 13.10 -4.70
CA TYR A 32 11.61 14.42 -5.21
C TYR A 32 11.76 15.53 -4.17
N GLU A 33 12.28 15.23 -2.97
CA GLU A 33 12.46 16.22 -1.92
C GLU A 33 13.75 17.02 -2.12
N LEU A 34 13.64 18.35 -2.03
CA LEU A 34 14.78 19.27 -2.17
C LEU A 34 15.61 19.41 -0.90
N GLN A 35 15.01 19.16 0.28
CA GLN A 35 15.61 19.40 1.59
C GLN A 35 15.76 18.09 2.34
N ARG A 36 16.99 17.72 2.71
CA ARG A 36 17.28 16.51 3.49
C ARG A 36 17.27 16.85 4.98
N ARG A 37 16.53 16.05 5.76
CA ARG A 37 16.57 16.07 7.22
C ARG A 37 17.23 14.79 7.70
N GLU A 38 18.18 14.92 8.60
CA GLU A 38 18.89 13.80 9.21
C GLU A 38 18.74 13.89 10.72
N ALA A 39 18.35 12.77 11.32
CA ALA A 39 18.39 12.66 12.77
C ALA A 39 19.85 12.51 13.17
N PHE A 40 20.31 13.38 14.06
CA PHE A 40 21.63 13.31 14.66
C PHE A 40 21.46 13.36 16.18
N ASP A 41 22.39 12.73 16.89
CA ASP A 41 22.47 12.87 18.34
C ASP A 41 22.93 14.30 18.66
N ASP A 42 22.06 15.08 19.27
CA ASP A 42 22.31 16.46 19.66
C ASP A 42 22.92 16.57 21.07
N GLY A 43 23.24 15.43 21.71
CA GLY A 43 23.85 15.35 23.03
C GLY A 43 22.87 15.55 24.19
N TRP A 44 21.57 15.63 23.90
CA TRP A 44 20.52 15.70 24.91
C TRP A 44 20.04 14.29 25.25
N GLU A 45 20.07 13.94 26.54
CA GLU A 45 19.48 12.69 27.02
C GLU A 45 17.97 12.71 26.75
N GLN A 46 17.53 11.94 25.75
CA GLN A 46 16.14 11.57 25.66
C GLN A 46 15.91 10.51 26.73
N GLU A 47 15.09 10.83 27.73
CA GLU A 47 14.49 9.77 28.55
C GLU A 47 13.82 8.81 27.57
N GLU A 48 14.32 7.58 27.48
CA GLU A 48 13.65 6.50 26.77
C GLU A 48 12.32 6.28 27.48
N ASP A 49 11.32 7.05 27.08
CA ASP A 49 9.98 6.86 27.57
C ASP A 49 9.50 5.56 26.95
N ALA A 50 9.70 4.45 27.66
CA ALA A 50 9.22 3.13 27.31
C ALA A 50 7.67 3.10 27.19
N SER A 51 6.98 4.19 27.58
CA SER A 51 5.55 4.41 27.36
C SER A 51 5.22 5.14 26.05
N ALA A 52 6.22 5.59 25.28
CA ALA A 52 6.02 6.25 23.99
C ALA A 52 5.16 5.35 23.09
N PRO A 53 3.97 5.82 22.66
CA PRO A 53 3.04 4.97 21.95
C PRO A 53 3.67 4.48 20.66
N ALA A 54 3.59 3.16 20.42
CA ALA A 54 3.94 2.55 19.15
C ALA A 54 3.38 3.42 18.01
N TRP A 55 4.22 3.83 17.07
CA TRP A 55 3.83 4.76 15.99
C TRP A 55 2.53 4.30 15.35
N LYS A 56 1.44 5.01 15.66
CA LYS A 56 0.11 4.68 15.16
C LYS A 56 0.07 5.01 13.68
N THR A 57 -0.52 4.12 12.89
CA THR A 57 -0.82 4.44 11.49
C THR A 57 -1.76 5.64 11.47
N GLU A 58 -1.38 6.68 10.75
CA GLU A 58 -2.22 7.83 10.43
C GLU A 58 -2.92 7.57 9.10
N VAL A 59 -4.24 7.69 9.08
CA VAL A 59 -5.04 7.61 7.86
C VAL A 59 -5.62 8.98 7.56
N ARG A 60 -5.27 9.53 6.40
CA ARG A 60 -5.80 10.80 5.89
C ARG A 60 -6.84 10.55 4.82
N GLU A 61 -7.91 11.29 4.85
CA GLU A 61 -8.93 11.26 3.81
C GLU A 61 -8.52 12.16 2.63
N GLU A 62 -8.76 11.68 1.42
CA GLU A 62 -8.61 12.45 0.18
C GLU A 62 -9.87 12.32 -0.66
N HIS A 63 -10.35 13.46 -1.17
CA HIS A 63 -11.28 13.48 -2.28
C HIS A 63 -10.51 13.48 -3.59
N ALA A 64 -10.42 12.33 -4.23
CA ALA A 64 -9.71 12.15 -5.48
C ALA A 64 -10.48 12.78 -6.65
N LYS A 65 -9.77 13.09 -7.75
CA LYS A 65 -10.37 13.60 -9.00
C LYS A 65 -10.78 12.46 -9.95
N SER A 66 -10.03 11.36 -9.92
CA SER A 66 -10.23 10.13 -10.67
C SER A 66 -9.85 8.92 -9.81
N ILE A 67 -10.36 7.74 -10.17
CA ILE A 67 -10.13 6.51 -9.40
C ILE A 67 -9.52 5.38 -10.26
N LEU A 68 -9.83 5.35 -11.56
CA LEU A 68 -9.21 4.43 -12.52
C LEU A 68 -7.88 4.98 -13.01
N THR A 69 -6.86 4.11 -12.99
CA THR A 69 -5.54 4.38 -13.58
C THR A 69 -5.34 3.46 -14.77
N ARG A 70 -4.82 3.99 -15.87
CA ARG A 70 -4.61 3.26 -17.12
C ARG A 70 -3.12 3.09 -17.40
N ASN A 71 -2.75 1.96 -17.98
CA ASN A 71 -1.40 1.66 -18.43
C ASN A 71 -1.44 1.00 -19.83
N ALA A 72 -0.28 0.97 -20.50
CA ALA A 72 -0.08 0.34 -21.80
C ALA A 72 1.15 -0.58 -21.79
N SER A 73 1.50 -1.14 -20.63
CA SER A 73 2.66 -2.01 -20.50
C SER A 73 2.33 -3.38 -21.12
N PRO A 74 3.19 -3.92 -21.99
CA PRO A 74 3.00 -5.26 -22.54
C PRO A 74 3.29 -6.37 -21.51
N ASP A 75 3.85 -6.01 -20.34
CA ASP A 75 4.36 -6.95 -19.34
C ASP A 75 3.30 -7.37 -18.31
N ILE A 76 2.15 -6.70 -18.28
CA ILE A 76 1.06 -6.97 -17.33
C ILE A 76 -0.25 -7.30 -18.03
N PRO A 77 -1.05 -8.25 -17.52
CA PRO A 77 -2.23 -8.76 -18.21
C PRO A 77 -3.47 -7.88 -18.03
N PHE A 78 -3.32 -6.61 -17.62
CA PHE A 78 -4.43 -5.68 -17.39
C PHE A 78 -4.03 -4.24 -17.76
N ASN A 79 -4.97 -3.48 -18.30
CA ASN A 79 -4.74 -2.07 -18.66
C ASN A 79 -5.28 -1.10 -17.61
N VAL A 80 -6.27 -1.51 -16.81
CA VAL A 80 -6.95 -0.64 -15.84
C VAL A 80 -6.75 -1.16 -14.44
N SER A 81 -6.43 -0.26 -13.52
CA SER A 81 -6.36 -0.55 -12.10
C SER A 81 -7.13 0.44 -11.26
N LEU A 82 -7.56 -0.02 -10.09
CA LEU A 82 -8.22 0.77 -9.07
C LEU A 82 -7.51 0.55 -7.74
N ASN A 83 -7.10 1.63 -7.07
CA ASN A 83 -6.53 1.58 -5.73
C ASN A 83 -7.28 2.58 -4.84
N PRO A 84 -8.09 2.11 -3.88
CA PRO A 84 -8.79 2.98 -2.92
C PRO A 84 -7.82 3.71 -1.98
N TYR A 85 -6.62 3.18 -1.83
CA TYR A 85 -5.61 3.66 -0.89
C TYR A 85 -4.29 4.03 -1.56
N ARG A 86 -3.54 4.94 -0.92
CA ARG A 86 -2.11 5.14 -1.14
C ARG A 86 -1.37 4.82 0.14
N GLY A 87 -0.33 4.00 0.04
CA GLY A 87 0.32 3.37 1.21
C GLY A 87 -0.37 2.07 1.59
N CYS A 88 0.36 1.21 2.29
CA CYS A 88 -0.14 -0.10 2.69
C CYS A 88 0.36 -0.50 4.08
N GLU A 89 -0.56 -0.71 5.03
CA GLU A 89 -0.26 -1.10 6.41
C GLU A 89 0.35 -2.51 6.53
N HIS A 90 0.27 -3.34 5.50
CA HIS A 90 1.01 -4.61 5.46
C HIS A 90 2.53 -4.40 5.47
N GLY A 91 3.01 -3.20 5.08
CA GLY A 91 4.40 -2.78 5.26
C GLY A 91 5.44 -3.70 4.65
N CYS A 92 5.13 -4.47 3.59
CA CYS A 92 6.09 -5.43 3.06
C CYS A 92 7.34 -4.73 2.53
N ILE A 93 8.53 -5.07 3.06
CA ILE A 93 9.78 -4.39 2.72
C ILE A 93 10.10 -4.46 1.22
N TYR A 94 9.75 -5.59 0.59
CA TYR A 94 9.95 -5.86 -0.84
C TYR A 94 8.85 -5.27 -1.75
N CYS A 95 7.97 -4.42 -1.22
CA CYS A 95 6.84 -3.91 -1.99
C CYS A 95 7.29 -2.91 -3.07
N PHE A 96 7.02 -3.23 -4.34
CA PHE A 96 7.36 -2.39 -5.49
C PHE A 96 6.68 -1.01 -5.47
N ALA A 97 5.56 -0.87 -4.74
CA ALA A 97 4.79 0.35 -4.67
C ALA A 97 5.37 1.41 -3.72
N ARG A 98 6.33 1.05 -2.87
CA ARG A 98 6.98 1.97 -1.91
C ARG A 98 7.45 3.29 -2.54
N PRO A 99 8.13 3.30 -3.70
CA PRO A 99 8.58 4.54 -4.35
C PRO A 99 7.43 5.49 -4.70
N THR A 100 6.19 5.00 -4.85
CA THR A 100 5.04 5.85 -5.19
C THR A 100 4.71 6.87 -4.09
N HIS A 101 5.09 6.59 -2.83
CA HIS A 101 4.91 7.53 -1.72
C HIS A 101 5.73 8.80 -1.86
N SER A 102 6.85 8.75 -2.60
CA SER A 102 7.65 9.95 -2.86
C SER A 102 6.89 11.02 -3.66
N TYR A 103 5.90 10.64 -4.47
CA TYR A 103 5.04 11.62 -5.17
C TYR A 103 4.12 12.40 -4.21
N LEU A 104 3.96 11.92 -2.98
CA LEU A 104 3.19 12.59 -1.92
C LEU A 104 4.10 13.45 -1.02
N GLY A 105 5.40 13.55 -1.33
CA GLY A 105 6.39 14.15 -0.43
C GLY A 105 6.55 13.34 0.87
N LEU A 106 6.30 12.03 0.81
CA LEU A 106 6.42 11.11 1.94
C LEU A 106 7.53 10.10 1.68
N SER A 107 8.15 9.60 2.75
CA SER A 107 9.16 8.57 2.64
C SER A 107 8.62 7.29 2.00
N PRO A 108 9.36 6.66 1.07
CA PRO A 108 9.05 5.30 0.61
C PRO A 108 9.35 4.21 1.68
N GLY A 109 9.99 4.60 2.79
CA GLY A 109 10.29 3.75 3.94
C GLY A 109 9.10 3.64 4.90
N LEU A 110 9.28 4.11 6.13
CA LEU A 110 8.27 4.01 7.19
C LEU A 110 6.97 4.77 6.86
N ASP A 111 7.03 5.92 6.19
CA ASP A 111 5.79 6.65 5.85
C ASP A 111 4.86 5.85 4.92
N PHE A 112 5.38 4.95 4.07
CA PHE A 112 4.55 4.09 3.21
C PHE A 112 3.56 3.21 3.98
N GLU A 113 3.96 2.72 5.15
CA GLU A 113 3.18 1.80 5.97
C GLU A 113 2.55 2.44 7.21
N THR A 114 2.92 3.69 7.51
CA THR A 114 2.41 4.45 8.66
C THR A 114 1.57 5.66 8.28
N ARG A 115 1.67 6.18 7.05
CA ARG A 115 0.88 7.31 6.56
C ARG A 115 0.09 6.89 5.33
N ILE A 116 -1.18 6.55 5.56
CA ILE A 116 -2.09 6.05 4.52
C ILE A 116 -2.99 7.18 4.06
N THR A 117 -3.23 7.27 2.76
CA THR A 117 -4.29 8.12 2.21
C THR A 117 -5.44 7.26 1.70
N ALA A 118 -6.64 7.51 2.20
CA ALA A 118 -7.87 6.86 1.77
C ALA A 118 -8.65 7.77 0.80
N LYS A 119 -8.91 7.30 -0.41
CA LYS A 119 -9.74 8.01 -1.40
C LYS A 119 -11.20 7.78 -1.08
N VAL A 120 -11.76 8.59 -0.17
CA VAL A 120 -13.09 8.34 0.43
C VAL A 120 -14.24 8.41 -0.58
N ASN A 121 -14.03 9.12 -1.70
CA ASN A 121 -14.98 9.23 -2.80
C ASN A 121 -14.75 8.21 -3.93
N ALA A 122 -13.97 7.14 -3.68
CA ALA A 122 -13.65 6.13 -4.70
C ALA A 122 -14.90 5.46 -5.32
N PRO A 123 -15.92 5.04 -4.55
CA PRO A 123 -17.13 4.42 -5.11
C PRO A 123 -17.90 5.38 -6.04
N GLU A 124 -18.05 6.65 -5.65
CA GLU A 124 -18.78 7.66 -6.41
C GLU A 124 -18.05 8.01 -7.71
N LEU A 125 -16.73 8.13 -7.65
CA LEU A 125 -15.90 8.33 -8.85
C LEU A 125 -16.01 7.15 -9.81
N LEU A 126 -16.03 5.92 -9.28
CA LEU A 126 -16.15 4.72 -10.09
C LEU A 126 -17.50 4.69 -10.78
N GLN A 127 -18.59 4.88 -10.03
CA GLN A 127 -19.95 4.90 -10.57
C GLN A 127 -20.07 5.94 -11.70
N ARG A 128 -19.55 7.15 -11.48
CA ARG A 128 -19.54 8.22 -12.48
C ARG A 128 -18.74 7.86 -13.74
N GLU A 129 -17.63 7.13 -13.58
CA GLU A 129 -16.79 6.73 -14.70
C GLU A 129 -17.46 5.63 -15.54
N LEU A 130 -18.03 4.63 -14.89
CA LEU A 130 -18.75 3.52 -15.55
C LEU A 130 -20.04 4.00 -16.24
N SER A 131 -20.67 5.07 -15.75
CA SER A 131 -21.89 5.63 -16.35
C SER A 131 -21.65 6.48 -17.61
N ARG A 132 -20.40 6.66 -18.05
CA ARG A 132 -20.10 7.48 -19.23
C ARG A 132 -20.57 6.74 -20.49
N PRO A 133 -21.30 7.39 -21.42
CA PRO A 133 -21.74 6.73 -22.66
C PRO A 133 -20.61 6.18 -23.53
N ALA A 134 -19.41 6.75 -23.41
CA ALA A 134 -18.22 6.32 -24.13
C ALA A 134 -17.36 5.31 -23.34
N TYR A 135 -17.81 4.85 -22.16
CA TYR A 135 -17.07 3.87 -21.38
C TYR A 135 -17.08 2.51 -22.09
N VAL A 136 -15.91 1.90 -22.23
CA VAL A 136 -15.75 0.56 -22.76
C VAL A 136 -15.32 -0.35 -21.60
N PRO A 137 -16.13 -1.36 -21.23
CA PRO A 137 -15.79 -2.27 -20.15
C PRO A 137 -14.52 -3.07 -20.45
N GLU A 138 -13.64 -3.16 -19.45
CA GLU A 138 -12.48 -4.04 -19.44
C GLU A 138 -12.15 -4.43 -17.99
N PRO A 139 -11.57 -5.61 -17.71
CA PRO A 139 -11.31 -6.05 -16.34
C PRO A 139 -10.51 -5.02 -15.52
N ILE A 140 -11.01 -4.67 -14.34
CA ILE A 140 -10.33 -3.75 -13.42
C ILE A 140 -9.48 -4.56 -12.44
N ALA A 141 -8.19 -4.26 -12.38
CA ALA A 141 -7.29 -4.80 -11.37
C ALA A 141 -7.36 -3.96 -10.07
N LEU A 142 -8.00 -4.50 -9.04
CA LEU A 142 -8.22 -3.85 -7.76
C LEU A 142 -7.10 -4.18 -6.77
N GLY A 143 -6.50 -3.15 -6.18
CA GLY A 143 -5.51 -3.30 -5.11
C GLY A 143 -4.11 -3.74 -5.59
N VAL A 144 -3.73 -3.35 -6.81
CA VAL A 144 -2.43 -3.71 -7.40
C VAL A 144 -1.25 -2.98 -6.73
N ASN A 145 -1.41 -1.68 -6.45
CA ASN A 145 -0.35 -0.85 -5.88
C ASN A 145 -0.42 -0.85 -4.34
N THR A 146 -1.61 -1.00 -3.78
CA THR A 146 -1.85 -1.06 -2.34
C THR A 146 -2.90 -2.12 -2.05
N ASP A 147 -2.81 -2.80 -0.91
CA ASP A 147 -3.78 -3.83 -0.59
C ASP A 147 -5.14 -3.19 -0.27
N ALA A 148 -6.16 -3.57 -1.03
CA ALA A 148 -7.52 -3.05 -0.88
C ALA A 148 -8.15 -3.49 0.46
N TYR A 149 -7.67 -4.57 1.07
CA TYR A 149 -8.14 -5.15 2.33
C TYR A 149 -7.14 -4.96 3.49
N GLN A 150 -6.28 -3.94 3.41
CA GLN A 150 -5.39 -3.57 4.50
C GLN A 150 -6.15 -3.22 5.80
N PRO A 151 -5.53 -3.30 6.99
CA PRO A 151 -6.20 -3.09 8.28
C PRO A 151 -7.21 -1.94 8.39
N CYS A 152 -6.94 -0.75 7.82
CA CYS A 152 -7.85 0.38 7.86
C CYS A 152 -9.17 0.16 7.09
N GLU A 153 -9.20 -0.75 6.11
CA GLU A 153 -10.42 -1.14 5.37
C GLU A 153 -11.48 -1.75 6.29
N ARG A 154 -11.10 -2.31 7.45
CA ARG A 154 -12.08 -2.81 8.44
C ARG A 154 -13.04 -1.73 8.91
N LYS A 155 -12.55 -0.48 8.99
CA LYS A 155 -13.33 0.67 9.45
C LYS A 155 -13.94 1.45 8.28
N LEU A 156 -13.19 1.58 7.18
CA LEU A 156 -13.55 2.46 6.08
C LEU A 156 -14.54 1.84 5.08
N GLY A 157 -14.49 0.52 4.86
CA GLY A 157 -15.40 -0.17 3.96
C GLY A 157 -15.36 0.36 2.51
N LEU A 158 -14.26 0.95 2.06
CA LEU A 158 -14.16 1.55 0.72
C LEU A 158 -14.11 0.46 -0.34
N THR A 159 -13.40 -0.63 -0.07
CA THR A 159 -13.31 -1.77 -0.99
C THR A 159 -14.67 -2.44 -1.13
N ARG A 160 -15.39 -2.62 -0.03
CA ARG A 160 -16.78 -3.12 -0.07
C ARG A 160 -17.65 -2.27 -1.00
N ARG A 161 -17.67 -0.96 -0.78
CA ARG A 161 -18.50 -0.02 -1.57
C ARG A 161 -18.08 0.04 -3.04
N VAL A 162 -16.79 -0.10 -3.34
CA VAL A 162 -16.28 -0.27 -4.70
C VAL A 162 -16.82 -1.55 -5.33
N LEU A 163 -16.80 -2.67 -4.60
CA LEU A 163 -17.33 -3.94 -5.08
C LEU A 163 -18.85 -3.89 -5.29
N GLU A 164 -19.61 -3.17 -4.46
CA GLU A 164 -21.05 -2.97 -4.65
C GLU A 164 -21.34 -2.26 -5.99
N VAL A 165 -20.55 -1.23 -6.34
CA VAL A 165 -20.68 -0.55 -7.63
C VAL A 165 -20.35 -1.50 -8.79
N LEU A 166 -19.26 -2.27 -8.69
CA LEU A 166 -18.87 -3.22 -9.73
C LEU A 166 -19.90 -4.35 -9.89
N HIS A 167 -20.43 -4.86 -8.78
CA HIS A 167 -21.46 -5.89 -8.74
C HIS A 167 -22.75 -5.41 -9.41
N ALA A 168 -23.21 -4.21 -9.07
CA ALA A 168 -24.41 -3.60 -9.66
C ALA A 168 -24.28 -3.31 -11.16
N CYS A 169 -23.06 -3.02 -11.63
CA CYS A 169 -22.76 -2.79 -13.04
C CYS A 169 -22.38 -4.08 -13.80
N GLU A 170 -22.42 -5.25 -13.15
CA GLU A 170 -21.94 -6.52 -13.71
C GLU A 170 -20.50 -6.42 -14.29
N HIS A 171 -19.66 -5.63 -13.64
CA HIS A 171 -18.36 -5.24 -14.18
C HIS A 171 -17.24 -6.19 -13.72
N PRO A 172 -16.39 -6.69 -14.62
CA PRO A 172 -15.34 -7.63 -14.25
C PRO A 172 -14.25 -6.99 -13.37
N VAL A 173 -13.80 -7.73 -12.35
CA VAL A 173 -12.76 -7.33 -11.41
C VAL A 173 -11.82 -8.49 -11.08
N GLY A 174 -10.52 -8.21 -11.09
CA GLY A 174 -9.50 -9.07 -10.52
C GLY A 174 -8.90 -8.37 -9.31
N LEU A 175 -8.73 -9.05 -8.17
CA LEU A 175 -8.15 -8.45 -6.98
C LEU A 175 -7.08 -9.33 -6.35
N ILE A 176 -6.09 -8.69 -5.73
CA ILE A 176 -5.00 -9.35 -5.02
C ILE A 176 -4.93 -8.85 -3.58
N THR A 177 -4.75 -9.75 -2.61
CA THR A 177 -4.66 -9.37 -1.20
C THR A 177 -3.80 -10.32 -0.36
N LYS A 178 -3.33 -9.84 0.80
CA LYS A 178 -2.70 -10.60 1.89
C LYS A 178 -3.62 -10.78 3.10
N SER A 179 -4.82 -10.22 3.06
CA SER A 179 -5.71 -10.10 4.21
C SER A 179 -6.88 -11.06 4.11
N SER A 180 -7.16 -11.78 5.19
CA SER A 180 -8.39 -12.57 5.33
C SER A 180 -9.65 -11.71 5.37
N LEU A 181 -9.54 -10.38 5.47
CA LEU A 181 -10.68 -9.47 5.43
C LEU A 181 -11.50 -9.56 4.13
N VAL A 182 -10.92 -10.09 3.05
CA VAL A 182 -11.64 -10.40 1.81
C VAL A 182 -12.85 -11.31 2.03
N GLU A 183 -12.82 -12.15 3.08
CA GLU A 183 -13.94 -13.03 3.43
C GLU A 183 -15.23 -12.27 3.78
N ARG A 184 -15.10 -11.03 4.29
CA ARG A 184 -16.24 -10.15 4.60
C ARG A 184 -17.13 -9.91 3.38
N ASP A 185 -16.55 -9.88 2.18
CA ASP A 185 -17.23 -9.47 0.95
C ASP A 185 -17.52 -10.66 0.02
N ILE A 186 -17.51 -11.90 0.57
CA ILE A 186 -17.82 -13.14 -0.15
C ILE A 186 -19.23 -13.11 -0.75
N ASP A 187 -20.20 -12.48 -0.10
CA ASP A 187 -21.58 -12.37 -0.61
C ASP A 187 -21.65 -11.66 -1.97
N LEU A 188 -20.79 -10.66 -2.23
CA LEU A 188 -20.66 -10.04 -3.55
C LEU A 188 -19.77 -10.86 -4.47
N LEU A 189 -18.59 -11.24 -3.98
CA LEU A 189 -17.55 -11.88 -4.79
C LEU A 189 -18.00 -13.25 -5.32
N ALA A 190 -18.74 -14.03 -4.53
CA ALA A 190 -19.25 -15.33 -4.94
C ALA A 190 -20.28 -15.19 -6.07
N ASP A 191 -21.19 -14.22 -5.98
CA ASP A 191 -22.18 -13.97 -7.03
C ASP A 191 -21.52 -13.46 -8.33
N MET A 192 -20.55 -12.54 -8.22
CA MET A 192 -19.74 -12.12 -9.38
C MET A 192 -18.97 -13.29 -9.99
N ALA A 193 -18.38 -14.16 -9.16
CA ALA A 193 -17.61 -15.32 -9.60
C ALA A 193 -18.49 -16.35 -10.34
N GLN A 194 -19.73 -16.59 -9.89
CA GLN A 194 -20.69 -17.44 -10.60
C GLN A 194 -20.97 -16.92 -12.03
N ARG A 195 -20.93 -15.60 -12.22
CA ARG A 195 -21.06 -14.94 -13.53
C ARG A 195 -19.73 -14.81 -14.29
N ARG A 196 -18.62 -15.33 -13.74
CA ARG A 196 -17.24 -15.20 -14.26
C ARG A 196 -16.75 -13.75 -14.34
N LEU A 197 -17.19 -12.91 -13.41
CA LEU A 197 -16.85 -11.48 -13.31
C LEU A 197 -15.85 -11.17 -12.19
N ALA A 198 -15.54 -12.13 -11.30
CA ALA A 198 -14.58 -11.90 -10.22
C ALA A 198 -13.49 -12.97 -10.18
N ALA A 199 -12.26 -12.54 -9.94
CA ALA A 199 -11.13 -13.39 -9.58
C ALA A 199 -10.40 -12.80 -8.36
N VAL A 200 -10.15 -13.63 -7.35
CA VAL A 200 -9.43 -13.26 -6.12
C VAL A 200 -8.13 -14.04 -6.06
N ALA A 201 -7.01 -13.33 -5.98
CA ALA A 201 -5.69 -13.90 -5.73
C ALA A 201 -5.24 -13.57 -4.30
N VAL A 202 -4.74 -14.58 -3.58
CA VAL A 202 -4.18 -14.41 -2.24
C VAL A 202 -2.67 -14.54 -2.32
N THR A 203 -1.95 -13.58 -1.74
CA THR A 203 -0.48 -13.61 -1.70
C THR A 203 -0.02 -14.44 -0.51
N ILE A 204 0.68 -15.54 -0.80
CA ILE A 204 1.36 -16.38 0.18
C ILE A 204 2.86 -16.27 -0.12
N THR A 205 3.66 -15.82 0.85
CA THR A 205 5.10 -15.62 0.65
C THR A 205 5.91 -16.89 0.83
N THR A 206 5.65 -17.60 1.91
CA THR A 206 6.30 -18.87 2.26
C THR A 206 5.32 -19.70 3.08
N LEU A 207 5.39 -21.02 2.93
CA LEU A 207 4.70 -21.97 3.80
C LEU A 207 5.58 -22.39 4.98
N ASP A 208 6.87 -22.03 4.94
CA ASP A 208 7.83 -22.30 5.99
C ASP A 208 7.71 -21.21 7.09
N PRO A 209 7.40 -21.60 8.34
CA PRO A 209 7.34 -20.66 9.46
C PRO A 209 8.71 -20.17 9.94
N GLY A 210 9.82 -20.78 9.49
CA GLY A 210 11.19 -20.45 9.86
C GLY A 210 12.07 -21.67 10.11
#